data_AF-A0AAE7J3W1-F1
#
_entry.id   AF-A0AAE7J3W1-F1
#
_cell.length_a   1.000
_cell.length_b   1.000
_cell.length_c   1.000
_cell.angle_alpha   90.00
_cell.angle_beta   90.00
_cell.angle_gamma   90.00
#
_symmetry.space_group_name_H-M   'P 1'
#
loop_
_entity.id
_entity.type
_entity.pdbx_description
1 polymer ?
#
loop_
_entity_poly.entity_id
_entity_poly.type
_entity_poly.pdbx_seq_one_letter_code
_entity_poly.pdbx_strand_id
1 'polypeptide(L)' 'MTVNIRERNQQLVDYLIKERDKIEKSSDFRIDPDLRATYQFITERISQLKMEQFKEKYEVFEEQLSKVLNL' A
#
# COMPACT_ATOMS: atom_id res chain seq x y z
N MET A 1 -2.08 -12.30 -16.49
CA MET A 1 -2.81 -11.04 -16.21
C MET A 1 -2.49 -10.42 -14.84
N THR A 2 -1.95 -11.17 -13.87
CA THR A 2 -1.64 -10.71 -12.50
C THR A 2 -0.47 -9.72 -12.39
N VAL A 3 0.57 -9.84 -13.23
CA VAL A 3 1.76 -8.94 -13.21
C VAL A 3 1.37 -7.47 -13.39
N ASN A 4 0.41 -7.19 -14.29
CA ASN A 4 -0.03 -5.83 -14.59
C ASN A 4 -0.75 -5.16 -13.40
N ILE A 5 -1.55 -5.92 -12.65
CA ILE A 5 -2.26 -5.40 -11.47
C ILE A 5 -1.28 -5.11 -10.34
N ARG A 6 -0.30 -5.98 -10.11
CA ARG A 6 0.71 -5.80 -9.06
C ARG A 6 1.60 -4.60 -9.32
N GLU A 7 2.07 -4.43 -10.57
CA GLU A 7 2.85 -3.26 -10.97
C GLU A 7 2.03 -1.97 -10.84
N ARG A 8 0.77 -1.98 -11.28
CA ARG A 8 -0.15 -0.85 -11.12
C ARG A 8 -0.39 -0.49 -9.66
N ASN A 9 -0.58 -1.49 -8.79
CA ASN A 9 -0.77 -1.28 -7.36
C ASN A 9 0.49 -0.69 -6.71
N GLN A 10 1.68 -1.13 -7.13
CA GLN A 10 2.94 -0.55 -6.65
C GLN A 10 3.09 0.90 -7.09
N GLN A 11 2.83 1.21 -8.36
CA GLN A 11 2.86 2.58 -8.87
C GLN A 11 1.88 3.49 -8.13
N LEU A 12 0.69 2.97 -7.78
CA LEU A 12 -0.29 3.70 -7.00
C LEU A 12 0.18 3.95 -5.57
N VAL A 13 0.80 2.95 -4.91
CA VAL A 13 1.40 3.14 -3.58
C VAL A 13 2.49 4.22 -3.61
N ASP A 14 3.39 4.16 -4.59
CA ASP A 14 4.48 5.13 -4.73
C ASP A 14 3.97 6.55 -5.00
N TYR A 15 2.92 6.67 -5.81
CA TYR A 15 2.23 7.93 -6.04
C TYR A 15 1.60 8.49 -4.75
N LEU A 16 0.85 7.66 -4.02
CA LEU A 16 0.19 8.07 -2.78
C LEU A 16 1.19 8.48 -1.69
N ILE A 17 2.33 7.78 -1.58
CA ILE A 17 3.42 8.18 -0.68
C ILE A 17 3.94 9.58 -1.06
N LYS A 18 4.18 9.84 -2.34
CA LYS A 18 4.64 11.16 -2.80
C LYS A 18 3.63 12.27 -2.49
N GLU A 19 2.33 12.03 -2.66
CA GLU A 19 1.30 13.01 -2.33
C GLU A 19 1.22 13.25 -0.81
N ARG A 20 1.34 12.21 0.01
CA ARG A 20 1.42 12.35 1.47
C ARG A 20 2.62 13.19 1.90
N ASP A 21 3.80 12.90 1.33
CA ASP A 21 5.03 13.62 1.64
C ASP A 21 4.95 15.11 1.24
N LYS A 22 4.21 15.45 0.18
CA LYS A 22 3.94 16.85 -0.18
C LYS A 22 3.13 17.56 0.90
N ILE A 23 2.10 16.90 1.43
CA ILE A 23 1.28 17.43 2.54
C ILE A 23 2.15 17.61 3.80
N GLU A 24 2.98 16.63 4.15
CA GLU A 24 3.86 16.73 5.32
C GLU A 24 4.86 17.90 5.20
N LYS A 25 5.46 18.07 4.02
CA LYS A 25 6.43 19.14 3.73
C LYS A 25 5.79 20.53 3.66
N SER A 26 4.57 20.64 3.13
CA SER A 26 3.87 21.94 3.05
C SER A 26 3.44 22.45 4.41
N SER A 27 3.31 21.57 5.39
CA SER A 27 2.71 21.86 6.70
C SER A 27 3.73 21.89 7.84
N ASP A 28 5.03 21.86 7.56
CA ASP A 28 6.11 21.73 8.56
C ASP A 28 5.82 20.60 9.57
N PHE A 29 5.35 19.46 9.05
CA PHE A 29 4.88 18.27 9.80
C PHE A 29 3.66 18.48 10.72
N ARG A 30 3.07 19.67 10.77
CA ARG A 30 1.76 19.93 11.40
C ARG A 30 0.67 19.88 10.34
N ILE A 31 0.07 18.71 10.15
CA ILE A 31 -0.97 18.52 9.12
C ILE A 31 -2.06 19.59 9.28
N ASP A 32 -2.21 20.42 8.25
CA ASP A 32 -3.25 21.44 8.17
C ASP A 32 -4.62 20.79 8.42
N PRO A 33 -5.49 21.34 9.30
CA PRO A 33 -6.84 20.84 9.51
C PRO A 33 -7.61 20.56 8.22
N ASP A 34 -7.41 21.39 7.19
CA ASP A 34 -8.08 21.25 5.89
C ASP A 34 -7.52 20.08 5.07
N LEU A 35 -6.25 19.75 5.26
CA LEU A 35 -5.57 18.63 4.60
C LEU A 35 -5.64 17.33 5.39
N ARG A 36 -6.10 17.37 6.65
CA ARG A 36 -6.15 16.22 7.55
C ARG A 36 -6.98 15.07 6.98
N ALA A 37 -8.14 15.36 6.42
CA ALA A 37 -9.01 14.35 5.82
C ALA A 37 -8.32 13.66 4.62
N THR A 38 -7.70 14.44 3.74
CA THR A 38 -6.95 13.93 2.58
C THR A 38 -5.74 13.11 3.02
N TYR A 39 -4.98 13.58 4.01
CA TYR A 39 -3.85 12.86 4.57
C TYR A 39 -4.28 11.50 5.15
N GLN A 40 -5.38 11.48 5.91
CA GLN A 40 -5.92 10.26 6.49
C GLN A 40 -6.37 9.28 5.39
N PHE A 41 -7.11 9.76 4.39
CA PHE A 41 -7.53 8.96 3.25
C PHE A 41 -6.33 8.33 2.52
N ILE A 42 -5.29 9.12 2.22
CA ILE A 42 -4.08 8.64 1.56
C ILE A 42 -3.40 7.56 2.42
N THR A 43 -3.30 7.79 3.73
CA THR A 43 -2.68 6.86 4.68
C THR A 43 -3.43 5.53 4.74
N GLU A 44 -4.75 5.58 4.87
CA GLU A 44 -5.62 4.39 4.88
C GLU A 44 -5.52 3.61 3.57
N ARG A 45 -5.52 4.32 2.44
CA ARG A 45 -5.42 3.68 1.12
C ARG A 45 -4.07 2.98 0.91
N ILE A 46 -2.97 3.60 1.35
CA ILE A 46 -1.65 2.95 1.34
C ILE A 46 -1.66 1.68 2.18
N SER A 47 -2.25 1.73 3.38
CA SER A 47 -2.35 0.57 4.28
C SER A 47 -3.11 -0.59 3.64
N GLN A 48 -4.26 -0.31 3.04
CA GLN A 48 -5.06 -1.33 2.32
C GLN A 48 -4.28 -1.99 1.19
N LEU A 49 -3.65 -1.20 0.32
CA LEU A 49 -2.88 -1.72 -0.82
C LEU A 49 -1.71 -2.59 -0.36
N LYS A 50 -1.02 -2.21 0.71
CA LYS A 50 0.07 -3.03 1.29
C LYS A 50 -0.46 -4.33 1.90
N MET A 51 -1.64 -4.30 2.53
CA MET A 51 -2.28 -5.49 3.08
C MET A 51 -2.70 -6.46 1.97
N GLU A 52 -3.25 -5.96 0.86
CA GLU A 52 -3.57 -6.76 -0.33
C GLU A 52 -2.30 -7.44 -0.88
N GLN A 53 -1.21 -6.68 -1.06
CA GLN A 53 0.08 -7.24 -1.49
C GLN A 53 0.64 -8.28 -0.51
N PHE A 54 0.44 -8.09 0.79
CA PHE A 54 0.87 -9.06 1.80
C PHE A 54 0.07 -10.36 1.69
N LYS A 55 -1.27 -10.27 1.57
CA LYS A 55 -2.13 -11.45 1.42
C LYS A 55 -1.77 -12.28 0.20
N GLU A 56 -1.55 -11.64 -0.95
CA GLU A 56 -1.11 -12.34 -2.17
C GLU A 56 0.21 -13.11 -1.95
N LYS A 57 1.18 -12.49 -1.29
CA LYS A 57 2.47 -13.16 -0.99
C LYS A 57 2.30 -14.29 0.01
N TYR A 58 1.42 -14.11 0.99
CA TYR A 58 1.14 -15.11 2.01
C TYR A 58 0.46 -16.34 1.40
N GLU A 59 -0.51 -16.16 0.52
CA GLU A 59 -1.16 -17.27 -0.21
C GLU A 59 -0.15 -18.08 -1.05
N VAL A 60 0.75 -17.40 -1.76
CA VAL A 60 1.82 -18.07 -2.52
C VAL A 60 2.76 -18.84 -1.59
N PHE A 61 3.09 -18.26 -0.43
CA PHE A 61 3.92 -18.93 0.58
C PHE A 61 3.23 -20.17 1.15
N GLU A 62 1.94 -20.08 1.52
CA GLU A 62 1.17 -21.24 1.99
C GLU A 62 1.10 -22.34 0.93
N GLU A 63 0.85 -21.98 -0.33
CA GLU A 63 0.82 -22.96 -1.43
C GLU A 63 2.17 -23.68 -1.59
N GLN A 64 3.28 -22.94 -1.49
CA GLN A 64 4.62 -23.52 -1.54
C GLN A 64 4.91 -24.41 -0.33
N LEU A 65 4.48 -23.98 0.86
CA LEU A 65 4.66 -24.74 2.09
C LEU A 65 3.90 -26.07 2.04
N SER A 66 2.64 -26.07 1.60
CA SER A 66 1.84 -27.29 1.45
C SER A 66 2.49 -28.26 0.47
N LYS A 67 3.00 -27.78 -0.67
CA LYS A 67 3.76 -28.60 -1.63
C LYS A 67 5.00 -29.22 -1.03
N VAL A 68 5.76 -28.48 -0.21
CA VAL A 68 6.96 -28.99 0.47
C VAL A 68 6.61 -30.04 1.53
N LEU A 69 5.52 -29.83 2.25
CA LEU A 69 5.08 -30.70 3.34
C LEU A 69 4.22 -31.89 2.88
N ASN A 70 3.89 -31.99 1.59
CA ASN A 70 2.92 -32.95 1.03
C ASN A 70 1.57 -32.95 1.80
N LEU A 71 1.12 -31.76 2.22
CA LEU A 71 -0.22 -31.51 2.77
C LEU A 71 -1.19 -31.18 1.63
#